data_AF-A0A455T0C3-F1
#
_entry.id   AF-A0A455T0C3-F1
#
_cell.length_a   1.000
_cell.length_b   1.000
_cell.length_c   1.000
_cell.angle_alpha   90.00
_cell.angle_beta   90.00
_cell.angle_gamma   90.00
#
_symmetry.space_group_name_H-M   'P 1'
#
loop_
_entity.id
_entity.type
_entity.pdbx_description
1 polymer ?
#
loop_
_entity_poly.entity_id
_entity_poly.type
_entity_poly.pdbx_seq_one_letter_code
_entity_poly.pdbx_strand_id
1 'polypeptide(L)'
;MIAGLVNLMLALLRLLWFLLSTRVGNLLAAAGLLVGGLLWGLTSHQVHFQSAPPITWFQDYSSDDGYDYVQINHGRQFYVIKDADFSPYPGGVFVDTRPRLLSLIYESDAQQPVELNLESGERLTGSGYRVVAFSLVTDTGQPYTFTTPDYRAYPQGFYDDHWPLATGLLLVGFAFLAWALLGPLVLDLLLLRQGRRPGEEQISTERAYRLLGRQLSDPWPSLRRKSVREFDPRDLAK
;
A
#
# COMPACT_ATOMS: atom_id res chain seq x y z
N MET A 1 -9.79 -24.38 0.80
CA MET A 1 -9.16 -23.09 1.17
C MET A 1 -7.63 -23.19 1.26
N ILE A 2 -7.07 -24.16 2.01
CA ILE A 2 -5.61 -24.30 2.20
C ILE A 2 -4.84 -24.52 0.89
N ALA A 3 -5.32 -25.37 -0.02
CA ALA A 3 -4.65 -25.63 -1.30
C ALA A 3 -4.57 -24.39 -2.21
N GLY A 4 -5.57 -23.51 -2.17
CA GLY A 4 -5.57 -22.26 -2.93
C GLY A 4 -4.50 -21.29 -2.43
N LEU A 5 -4.32 -21.22 -1.11
CA LEU A 5 -3.34 -20.34 -0.47
C LEU A 5 -1.90 -20.81 -0.74
N VAL A 6 -1.66 -22.13 -0.74
CA VAL A 6 -0.35 -22.71 -1.11
C VAL A 6 0.01 -22.42 -2.57
N ASN A 7 -0.95 -22.56 -3.50
CA ASN A 7 -0.72 -22.27 -4.91
C ASN A 7 -0.41 -20.77 -5.15
N LEU A 8 -1.13 -19.88 -4.45
CA LEU A 8 -0.86 -18.44 -4.50
C LEU A 8 0.57 -18.13 -4.02
N MET A 9 0.99 -18.71 -2.89
CA MET A 9 2.31 -18.49 -2.32
C MET A 9 3.43 -18.97 -3.25
N LEU A 10 3.27 -20.14 -3.87
CA LEU A 10 4.23 -20.66 -4.87
C LEU A 10 4.28 -19.77 -6.12
N ALA A 11 3.16 -19.23 -6.57
CA ALA A 11 3.12 -18.30 -7.70
C ALA A 11 3.85 -16.98 -7.38
N LEU A 12 3.65 -16.43 -6.18
CA LEU A 12 4.35 -15.22 -5.71
C LEU A 12 5.87 -15.45 -5.59
N LEU A 13 6.29 -16.59 -5.07
CA LEU A 13 7.71 -16.95 -4.98
C LEU A 13 8.35 -17.05 -6.37
N ARG A 14 7.65 -17.66 -7.34
CA ARG A 14 8.11 -17.75 -8.74
C ARG A 14 8.21 -16.38 -9.39
N LEU A 15 7.23 -15.50 -9.14
CA LEU A 15 7.26 -14.13 -9.63
C LEU A 15 8.46 -13.36 -9.04
N LEU A 16 8.68 -13.46 -7.72
CA LEU A 16 9.83 -12.85 -7.06
C LEU A 16 11.15 -13.35 -7.65
N TRP A 17 11.29 -14.66 -7.83
CA TRP A 17 12.47 -15.26 -8.45
C TRP A 17 12.68 -14.74 -9.87
N PHE A 18 11.63 -14.64 -10.67
CA PHE A 18 11.70 -14.10 -12.03
C PHE A 18 12.13 -12.64 -12.04
N LEU A 19 11.55 -11.82 -11.16
CA LEU A 19 11.88 -10.39 -11.03
C LEU A 19 13.36 -10.19 -10.70
N LEU A 20 13.90 -10.98 -9.77
CA LEU A 20 15.31 -10.89 -9.35
C LEU A 20 16.29 -11.50 -10.36
N SER A 21 15.92 -12.63 -10.99
CA SER A 21 16.86 -13.44 -11.78
C SER A 21 16.99 -13.00 -13.24
N THR A 22 16.01 -12.28 -13.78
CA THR A 22 15.98 -11.91 -15.21
C THR A 22 16.19 -10.42 -15.40
N ARG A 23 16.84 -10.03 -16.52
CA ARG A 23 17.02 -8.60 -16.84
C ARG A 23 15.67 -7.90 -17.03
N VAL A 24 14.76 -8.55 -17.75
CA VAL A 24 13.40 -8.03 -17.97
C VAL A 24 12.67 -7.88 -16.64
N GLY A 25 12.78 -8.88 -15.75
CA GLY A 25 12.22 -8.81 -14.40
C GLY A 25 12.76 -7.64 -13.59
N ASN A 26 14.08 -7.42 -13.60
CA ASN A 26 14.71 -6.31 -12.87
C ASN A 26 14.30 -4.94 -13.44
N LEU A 27 14.15 -4.82 -14.77
CA LEU A 27 13.64 -3.59 -15.40
C LEU A 27 12.19 -3.31 -15.01
N LEU A 28 11.33 -4.33 -14.97
CA LEU A 28 9.94 -4.19 -14.53
C LEU A 28 9.86 -3.83 -13.04
N ALA A 29 10.67 -4.47 -12.20
CA ALA A 29 10.77 -4.13 -10.78
C ALA A 29 11.24 -2.69 -10.58
N ALA A 30 12.28 -2.27 -11.29
CA ALA A 30 12.78 -0.90 -11.26
C ALA A 30 11.69 0.09 -11.67
N ALA A 31 11.01 -0.14 -12.80
CA ALA A 31 9.93 0.72 -13.27
C ALA A 31 8.79 0.81 -12.23
N GLY A 32 8.36 -0.32 -11.67
CA GLY A 32 7.31 -0.35 -10.65
C GLY A 32 7.69 0.40 -9.38
N LEU A 33 8.91 0.22 -8.88
CA LEU A 33 9.41 0.93 -7.70
C LEU A 33 9.59 2.42 -7.96
N LEU A 34 10.10 2.80 -9.13
CA LEU A 34 10.32 4.19 -9.48
C LEU A 34 8.99 4.94 -9.64
N VAL A 35 8.07 4.38 -10.41
CA VAL A 35 6.74 4.97 -10.63
C VAL A 35 5.94 4.95 -9.33
N GLY A 36 5.92 3.83 -8.61
CA GLY A 36 5.23 3.71 -7.33
C GLY A 36 5.76 4.66 -6.27
N GLY A 37 7.09 4.79 -6.15
CA GLY A 37 7.72 5.75 -5.26
C GLY A 37 7.36 7.18 -5.62
N LEU A 38 7.42 7.55 -6.91
CA LEU A 38 7.05 8.88 -7.36
C LEU A 38 5.57 9.19 -7.08
N LEU A 39 4.66 8.29 -7.45
CA LEU A 39 3.23 8.45 -7.18
C LEU A 39 2.95 8.59 -5.69
N TRP A 40 3.61 7.79 -4.86
CA TRP A 40 3.50 7.88 -3.40
C TRP A 40 3.99 9.23 -2.88
N GLY A 41 5.17 9.71 -3.32
CA GLY A 41 5.69 11.01 -2.93
C GLY A 41 4.76 12.17 -3.31
N LEU A 42 4.10 12.08 -4.46
CA LEU A 42 3.13 13.07 -4.93
C LEU A 42 1.83 13.11 -4.11
N THR A 43 1.55 12.11 -3.27
CA THR A 43 0.42 12.16 -2.32
C THR A 43 0.72 12.97 -1.06
N SER A 44 1.94 13.47 -0.90
CA SER A 44 2.28 14.40 0.20
C SER A 44 1.45 15.66 0.08
N HIS A 45 0.87 16.12 1.19
CA HIS A 45 0.01 17.29 1.20
C HIS A 45 0.07 17.98 2.56
N GLN A 46 -0.32 19.26 2.57
CA GLN A 46 -0.54 19.99 3.80
C GLN A 46 -1.93 19.63 4.34
N VAL A 47 -1.98 19.18 5.59
CA VAL A 47 -3.22 18.92 6.32
C VAL A 47 -3.60 20.20 7.08
N HIS A 48 -4.75 20.77 6.74
CA HIS A 48 -5.29 21.93 7.45
C HIS A 48 -6.42 21.54 8.40
N PHE A 49 -6.39 22.13 9.59
CA PHE A 49 -7.47 22.03 10.56
C PHE A 49 -8.34 23.27 10.52
N GLN A 50 -9.66 23.07 10.49
CA GLN A 50 -10.64 24.14 10.46
C GLN A 50 -11.70 23.94 11.53
N SER A 51 -12.16 25.04 12.11
CA SER A 51 -13.30 25.02 13.03
C SER A 51 -14.60 24.91 12.25
N ALA A 52 -15.52 24.07 12.74
CA ALA A 52 -16.87 24.01 12.22
C ALA A 52 -17.60 25.36 12.39
N PRO A 53 -18.61 25.64 11.56
CA PRO A 53 -19.49 26.78 11.78
C PRO A 53 -20.13 26.76 13.18
N PRO A 54 -20.60 27.91 13.70
CA PRO A 54 -21.29 27.98 14.98
C PRO A 54 -22.42 26.93 15.08
N ILE A 55 -22.37 26.11 16.12
CA ILE A 55 -23.25 24.96 16.29
C ILE A 55 -24.52 25.41 17.02
N THR A 56 -25.63 25.48 16.29
CA THR A 56 -26.95 25.77 16.87
C THR A 56 -27.77 24.50 17.08
N TRP A 57 -27.56 23.53 16.20
CA TRP A 57 -28.17 22.23 16.22
C TRP A 57 -27.18 21.20 15.66
N PHE A 58 -27.22 19.99 16.19
CA PHE A 58 -26.51 18.87 15.61
C PHE A 58 -27.36 17.60 15.72
N GLN A 59 -27.09 16.64 14.86
CA GLN A 59 -27.61 15.29 14.94
C GLN A 59 -26.47 14.31 14.77
N ASP A 60 -26.37 13.37 15.69
CA ASP A 60 -25.42 12.28 15.68
C ASP A 60 -26.06 11.01 15.10
N TYR A 61 -25.25 10.24 14.38
CA TYR A 61 -25.55 8.91 13.90
C TYR A 61 -24.38 8.02 14.28
N SER A 62 -24.58 7.07 15.19
CA SER A 62 -23.54 6.13 15.60
C SER A 62 -23.55 4.88 14.73
N SER A 63 -22.36 4.33 14.47
CA SER A 63 -22.15 3.04 13.81
C SER A 63 -21.47 2.07 14.77
N ASP A 64 -21.81 0.79 14.66
CA ASP A 64 -21.23 -0.30 15.47
C ASP A 64 -19.71 -0.41 15.35
N ASP A 65 -19.13 0.11 14.27
CA ASP A 65 -17.68 0.09 14.00
C ASP A 65 -16.89 1.17 14.79
N GLY A 66 -17.52 1.87 15.75
CA GLY A 66 -16.88 2.91 16.54
C GLY A 66 -16.69 4.23 15.79
N TYR A 67 -17.58 4.50 14.84
CA TYR A 67 -17.65 5.76 14.11
C TYR A 67 -18.95 6.49 14.47
N ASP A 68 -18.81 7.73 14.91
CA ASP A 68 -19.93 8.65 15.08
C ASP A 68 -19.93 9.68 13.95
N TYR A 69 -21.08 9.89 13.35
CA TYR A 69 -21.28 10.82 12.25
C TYR A 69 -22.14 11.97 12.76
N VAL A 70 -21.57 13.17 12.79
CA VAL A 70 -22.26 14.35 13.29
C VAL A 70 -22.65 15.24 12.11
N GLN A 71 -23.92 15.62 12.04
CA GLN A 71 -24.44 16.59 11.09
C GLN A 71 -24.76 17.88 11.83
N ILE A 72 -24.19 19.01 11.39
CA ILE A 72 -24.37 20.31 12.05
C ILE A 72 -25.30 21.20 11.23
N ASN A 73 -26.22 21.91 11.89
CA ASN A 73 -27.15 22.89 11.30
C ASN A 73 -27.91 22.40 10.04
N HIS A 74 -28.31 21.12 10.00
CA HIS A 74 -28.94 20.47 8.84
C HIS A 74 -28.13 20.52 7.53
N GLY A 75 -26.81 20.71 7.61
CA GLY A 75 -25.93 20.72 6.44
C GLY A 75 -25.80 19.35 5.78
N ARG A 76 -25.40 19.29 4.51
CA ARG A 76 -25.13 18.01 3.81
C ARG A 76 -23.77 17.39 4.13
N GLN A 77 -23.01 18.05 4.99
CA GLN A 77 -21.67 17.63 5.40
C GLN A 77 -21.78 16.85 6.70
N PHE A 78 -21.06 15.75 6.76
CA PHE A 78 -20.91 14.93 7.95
C PHE A 78 -19.54 15.17 8.56
N TYR A 79 -19.48 15.17 9.88
CA TYR A 79 -18.26 15.25 10.66
C TYR A 79 -18.06 13.90 11.31
N VAL A 80 -17.05 13.17 10.84
CA VAL A 80 -16.81 11.77 11.21
C VAL A 80 -15.83 11.72 12.37
N ILE A 81 -16.30 11.22 13.50
CA ILE A 81 -15.55 11.00 14.72
C ILE A 81 -15.26 9.49 14.78
N LYS A 82 -13.99 9.13 14.88
CA LYS A 82 -13.58 7.75 15.11
C LYS A 82 -13.07 7.64 16.54
N ASP A 83 -13.86 7.04 17.43
CA ASP A 83 -13.63 7.10 18.87
C ASP A 83 -12.23 6.64 19.31
N ALA A 84 -11.70 5.62 18.65
CA ALA A 84 -10.38 5.07 18.93
C ALA A 84 -9.22 6.06 18.71
N ASP A 85 -9.42 7.09 17.90
CA ASP A 85 -8.38 8.10 17.61
C ASP A 85 -8.31 9.19 18.68
N PHE A 86 -9.27 9.24 19.63
CA PHE A 86 -9.39 10.32 20.61
C PHE A 86 -8.84 9.96 21.99
N SER A 87 -8.28 10.96 22.66
CA SER A 87 -7.84 10.91 24.05
C SER A 87 -8.30 12.18 24.78
N PRO A 88 -9.16 12.08 25.83
CA PRO A 88 -9.76 10.85 26.36
C PRO A 88 -10.65 10.11 25.34
N TYR A 89 -10.95 8.83 25.58
CA TYR A 89 -11.84 8.05 24.71
C TYR A 89 -13.30 8.54 24.88
N PRO A 90 -14.00 8.98 23.81
CA PRO A 90 -15.36 9.52 23.88
C PRO A 90 -16.40 8.47 24.27
N GLY A 91 -16.33 7.28 23.66
CA GLY A 91 -17.10 6.10 24.04
C GLY A 91 -18.59 6.31 24.13
N GLY A 92 -19.25 6.58 23.00
CA GLY A 92 -20.71 6.70 22.95
C GLY A 92 -21.30 7.86 23.75
N VAL A 93 -20.48 8.85 24.15
CA VAL A 93 -20.91 10.03 24.92
C VAL A 93 -22.13 10.74 24.31
N PHE A 94 -22.27 10.70 22.98
CA PHE A 94 -23.40 11.28 22.26
C PHE A 94 -24.72 10.55 22.54
N VAL A 95 -24.69 9.22 22.63
CA VAL A 95 -25.86 8.36 22.89
C VAL A 95 -26.28 8.44 24.36
N ASP A 96 -25.32 8.38 25.29
CA ASP A 96 -25.61 8.18 26.70
C ASP A 96 -26.00 9.45 27.46
N THR A 97 -25.48 10.62 27.04
CA THR A 97 -25.55 11.84 27.85
C THR A 97 -26.28 13.01 27.20
N ARG A 98 -26.82 12.84 25.98
CA ARG A 98 -27.44 13.91 25.17
C ARG A 98 -26.68 15.23 25.26
N PRO A 99 -25.36 15.22 25.01
CA PRO A 99 -24.51 16.35 25.33
C PRO A 99 -24.80 17.52 24.39
N ARG A 100 -24.42 18.74 24.81
CA ARG A 100 -24.38 19.89 23.91
C ARG A 100 -22.99 20.01 23.29
N LEU A 101 -22.89 19.83 21.97
CA LEU A 101 -21.66 20.08 21.23
C LEU A 101 -21.35 21.59 21.20
N LEU A 102 -20.18 21.98 21.70
CA LEU A 102 -19.75 23.37 21.80
C LEU A 102 -18.86 23.79 20.61
N SER A 103 -17.88 22.94 20.29
CA SER A 103 -16.95 23.20 19.21
C SER A 103 -16.52 21.90 18.55
N LEU A 104 -16.17 22.01 17.28
CA LEU A 104 -15.69 20.90 16.48
C LEU A 104 -14.62 21.42 15.53
N ILE A 105 -13.53 20.67 15.41
CA ILE A 105 -12.40 20.96 14.54
C ILE A 105 -12.18 19.73 13.68
N TYR A 106 -12.07 19.94 12.37
CA TYR A 106 -11.98 18.90 11.37
C TYR A 106 -10.86 19.16 10.37
N GLU A 107 -10.42 18.09 9.69
CA GLU A 107 -9.50 18.15 8.56
C GLU A 107 -10.23 18.61 7.30
N SER A 108 -9.91 19.80 6.77
CA SER A 108 -10.63 20.35 5.62
C SER A 108 -10.32 19.66 4.29
N ASP A 109 -9.14 19.04 4.21
CA ASP A 109 -8.60 18.49 2.97
C ASP A 109 -8.89 16.99 2.82
N ALA A 110 -9.29 16.33 3.91
CA ALA A 110 -9.59 14.90 3.98
C ALA A 110 -11.10 14.63 3.87
N GLN A 111 -11.65 14.83 2.67
CA GLN A 111 -13.03 14.46 2.39
C GLN A 111 -13.16 12.97 2.05
N GLN A 112 -14.09 12.30 2.72
CA GLN A 112 -14.44 10.91 2.43
C GLN A 112 -15.93 10.78 2.12
N PRO A 113 -16.34 9.89 1.19
CA PRO A 113 -17.75 9.61 0.97
C PRO A 113 -18.35 8.96 2.23
N VAL A 114 -19.51 9.45 2.65
CA VAL A 114 -20.28 8.88 3.75
C VAL A 114 -21.51 8.22 3.16
N GLU A 115 -21.69 6.94 3.48
CA GLU A 115 -22.88 6.18 3.16
C GLU A 115 -23.31 5.41 4.41
N LEU A 116 -24.42 5.82 5.01
CA LEU A 116 -24.99 5.21 6.20
C LEU A 116 -26.34 4.61 5.88
N ASN A 117 -26.55 3.37 6.29
CA ASN A 117 -27.87 2.75 6.28
C ASN A 117 -28.40 2.81 7.71
N LEU A 118 -29.41 3.63 7.93
CA LEU A 118 -30.06 3.74 9.23
C LEU A 118 -30.95 2.51 9.46
N GLU A 119 -31.20 2.17 10.73
CA GLU A 119 -32.14 1.08 11.09
C GLU A 119 -33.56 1.32 10.56
N SER A 120 -33.93 2.58 10.33
CA SER A 120 -35.20 2.98 9.68
C SER A 120 -35.30 2.56 8.21
N GLY A 121 -34.21 2.08 7.61
CA GLY A 121 -34.11 1.78 6.17
C GLY A 121 -33.80 3.00 5.30
N GLU A 122 -33.64 4.19 5.89
CA GLU A 122 -33.18 5.38 5.19
C GLU A 122 -31.68 5.31 4.93
N ARG A 123 -31.26 5.70 3.73
CA ARG A 123 -29.86 5.79 3.34
C ARG A 123 -29.41 7.24 3.35
N LEU A 124 -28.47 7.57 4.21
CA LEU A 124 -27.81 8.87 4.22
C LEU A 124 -26.56 8.82 3.35
N THR A 125 -26.42 9.78 2.45
CA THR A 125 -25.24 9.93 1.58
C THR A 125 -24.74 11.36 1.62
N GLY A 126 -23.44 11.56 1.74
CA GLY A 126 -22.83 12.90 1.72
C GLY A 126 -21.32 12.88 1.75
N SER A 127 -20.73 14.05 2.00
CA SER A 127 -19.28 14.20 2.20
C SER A 127 -18.99 14.27 3.70
N GLY A 128 -18.08 13.41 4.15
CA GLY A 128 -17.58 13.35 5.51
C GLY A 128 -16.23 14.04 5.66
N TYR A 129 -16.04 14.78 6.74
CA TYR A 129 -14.76 15.32 7.16
C TYR A 129 -14.32 14.66 8.46
N ARG A 130 -13.05 14.26 8.55
CA ARG A 130 -12.51 13.68 9.78
C ARG A 130 -12.44 14.74 10.88
N VAL A 131 -13.03 14.46 12.03
CA VAL A 131 -12.94 15.30 13.22
C VAL A 131 -11.64 14.97 13.95
N VAL A 132 -10.92 16.00 14.37
CA VAL A 132 -9.64 15.87 15.06
C VAL A 132 -9.68 16.42 16.49
N ALA A 133 -10.63 17.31 16.78
CA ALA A 133 -10.95 17.75 18.13
C ALA A 133 -12.41 18.16 18.23
N PHE A 134 -13.03 17.93 19.38
CA PHE A 134 -14.35 18.47 19.68
C PHE A 134 -14.50 18.69 21.18
N SER A 135 -15.42 19.58 21.55
CA SER A 135 -15.78 19.79 22.94
C SER A 135 -17.28 19.74 23.13
N LEU A 136 -17.69 19.17 24.25
CA LEU A 136 -19.08 18.98 24.61
C LEU A 136 -19.31 19.36 26.06
N VAL A 137 -20.55 19.71 26.38
CA VAL A 137 -21.01 19.95 27.74
C VAL A 137 -22.09 18.93 28.03
N THR A 138 -21.89 18.17 29.11
CA THR A 138 -22.91 17.28 29.67
C THR A 138 -23.78 18.04 30.67
N ASP A 139 -24.79 17.40 31.23
CA ASP A 139 -25.71 18.00 32.21
C ASP A 139 -25.02 18.58 33.46
N THR A 140 -23.77 18.18 33.73
CA THR A 140 -22.95 18.72 34.83
C THR A 140 -22.43 20.14 34.55
N GLY A 141 -22.56 20.62 33.31
CA GLY A 141 -22.20 21.98 32.90
C GLY A 141 -20.71 22.21 32.64
N GLN A 142 -19.84 21.22 32.87
CA GLN A 142 -18.40 21.35 32.61
C GLN A 142 -18.08 20.95 31.15
N PRO A 143 -17.27 21.74 30.43
CA PRO A 143 -16.84 21.37 29.09
C PRO A 143 -15.79 20.26 29.14
N TYR A 144 -16.01 19.21 28.36
CA TYR A 144 -15.08 18.13 28.11
C TYR A 144 -14.54 18.24 26.70
N THR A 145 -13.22 18.18 26.56
CA THR A 145 -12.55 18.29 25.27
C THR A 145 -11.89 16.98 24.91
N PHE A 146 -12.14 16.53 23.70
CA PHE A 146 -11.59 15.32 23.10
C PHE A 146 -10.66 15.74 21.97
N THR A 147 -9.46 15.18 21.93
CA THR A 147 -8.46 15.51 20.91
C THR A 147 -7.79 14.25 20.38
N THR A 148 -7.46 14.26 19.10
CA THR A 148 -6.57 13.27 18.49
C THR A 148 -5.11 13.57 18.80
N PRO A 149 -4.21 12.57 18.71
CA PRO A 149 -2.76 12.79 18.81
C PRO A 149 -2.24 13.84 17.82
N ASP A 150 -2.74 13.80 16.58
CA ASP A 150 -2.30 14.68 15.50
C ASP A 150 -2.61 16.15 15.83
N TYR A 151 -3.84 16.44 16.27
CA TYR A 151 -4.23 17.78 16.69
C TYR A 151 -3.47 18.26 17.93
N ARG A 152 -3.19 17.36 18.87
CA ARG A 152 -2.43 17.69 20.07
C ARG A 152 -0.98 18.06 19.76
N ALA A 153 -0.37 17.37 18.80
CA ALA A 153 1.00 17.64 18.37
C ALA A 153 1.09 18.89 17.49
N TYR A 154 0.11 19.11 16.60
CA TYR A 154 0.15 20.13 15.55
C TYR A 154 -1.18 20.88 15.43
N PRO A 155 -1.57 21.74 16.39
CA PRO A 155 -2.91 22.35 16.42
C PRO A 155 -3.22 23.27 15.22
N GLN A 156 -2.22 23.69 14.45
CA GLN A 156 -2.38 24.52 13.26
C GLN A 156 -2.38 23.70 11.95
N GLY A 157 -2.36 22.37 12.04
CA GLY A 157 -2.13 21.48 10.91
C GLY A 157 -0.67 21.07 10.77
N PHE A 158 -0.41 20.09 9.90
CA PHE A 158 0.92 19.54 9.65
C PHE A 158 1.09 19.19 8.17
N TYR A 159 2.33 19.00 7.74
CA TYR A 159 2.62 18.50 6.41
C TYR A 159 2.80 16.98 6.48
N ASP A 160 1.95 16.24 5.78
CA ASP A 160 2.04 14.80 5.68
C ASP A 160 3.06 14.44 4.60
N ASP A 161 4.30 14.18 5.04
CA ASP A 161 5.44 13.97 4.15
C ASP A 161 5.65 12.49 3.82
N HIS A 162 5.28 12.11 2.60
CA HIS A 162 5.50 10.77 2.08
C HIS A 162 6.85 10.63 1.35
N TRP A 163 7.62 11.72 1.19
CA TRP A 163 8.90 11.70 0.48
C TRP A 163 9.97 10.80 1.09
N PRO A 164 10.10 10.62 2.42
CA PRO A 164 11.12 9.74 2.97
C PRO A 164 10.96 8.29 2.47
N LEU A 165 9.73 7.75 2.51
CA LEU A 165 9.44 6.41 2.01
C LEU A 165 9.55 6.36 0.47
N ALA A 166 9.00 7.38 -0.22
CA ALA A 166 9.11 7.49 -1.67
C ALA A 166 10.57 7.49 -2.13
N THR A 167 11.45 8.24 -1.46
CA THR A 167 12.88 8.31 -1.73
C THR A 167 13.53 6.94 -1.55
N GLY A 168 13.18 6.21 -0.49
CA GLY A 168 13.63 4.83 -0.29
C GLY A 168 13.25 3.92 -1.46
N LEU A 169 11.99 3.98 -1.92
CA LEU A 169 11.52 3.23 -3.09
C LEU A 169 12.26 3.63 -4.38
N LEU A 170 12.48 4.93 -4.58
CA LEU A 170 13.22 5.46 -5.73
C LEU A 170 14.66 4.95 -5.74
N LEU A 171 15.36 5.00 -4.60
CA LEU A 171 16.74 4.53 -4.48
C LEU A 171 16.87 3.03 -4.79
N VAL A 172 15.95 2.21 -4.27
CA VAL A 172 15.92 0.78 -4.58
C VAL A 172 15.63 0.57 -6.07
N GLY A 173 14.64 1.28 -6.63
CA GLY A 173 14.32 1.23 -8.06
C GLY A 173 15.51 1.58 -8.96
N PHE A 174 16.25 2.65 -8.62
CA PHE A 174 17.48 3.01 -9.33
C PHE A 174 18.58 1.96 -9.18
N ALA A 175 18.72 1.31 -8.02
CA ALA A 175 19.68 0.23 -7.85
C ALA A 175 19.35 -0.97 -8.76
N PHE A 176 18.07 -1.34 -8.87
CA PHE A 176 17.62 -2.39 -9.80
C PHE A 176 17.86 -2.00 -11.26
N LEU A 177 17.59 -0.74 -11.63
CA LEU A 177 17.84 -0.23 -12.97
C LEU A 177 19.32 -0.25 -13.31
N ALA A 178 20.17 0.25 -12.40
CA ALA A 178 21.61 0.25 -12.56
C ALA A 178 22.16 -1.18 -12.68
N TRP A 179 21.68 -2.11 -11.86
CA TRP A 179 22.05 -3.52 -11.96
C TRP A 179 21.63 -4.16 -13.30
N ALA A 180 20.42 -3.87 -13.77
CA ALA A 180 19.93 -4.41 -15.04
C ALA A 180 20.75 -3.91 -16.25
N LEU A 181 21.18 -2.64 -16.22
CA LEU A 181 21.92 -2.00 -17.32
C LEU A 181 23.43 -2.24 -17.24
N LEU A 182 24.03 -2.08 -16.06
CA LEU A 182 25.48 -2.11 -15.86
C LEU A 182 25.99 -3.45 -15.32
N GLY A 183 25.13 -4.27 -14.71
CA GLY A 183 25.50 -5.58 -14.18
C GLY A 183 26.24 -6.47 -15.18
N PRO A 184 25.81 -6.56 -16.46
CA PRO A 184 26.54 -7.31 -17.48
C PRO A 184 27.95 -6.78 -17.72
N LEU A 185 28.09 -5.46 -17.83
CA LEU A 185 29.39 -4.82 -18.06
C LEU A 185 30.35 -5.03 -16.88
N VAL A 186 29.83 -4.96 -15.65
CA VAL A 186 30.61 -5.24 -14.44
C VAL A 186 31.04 -6.72 -14.42
N LEU A 187 30.15 -7.65 -14.76
CA LEU A 187 30.48 -9.07 -14.85
C LEU A 187 31.57 -9.32 -15.91
N ASP A 188 31.42 -8.74 -17.09
CA ASP A 188 32.37 -8.88 -18.19
C ASP A 188 33.75 -8.31 -17.81
N LEU A 189 33.79 -7.17 -17.11
CA LEU A 189 35.04 -6.55 -16.64
C LEU A 189 35.70 -7.36 -15.53
N LEU A 190 34.92 -7.98 -14.64
CA LEU A 190 35.44 -8.92 -13.63
C LEU A 190 36.01 -10.19 -14.27
N LEU A 191 35.35 -10.73 -15.30
CA LEU A 191 35.82 -11.89 -16.05
C LEU A 191 37.12 -11.59 -16.81
N LEU A 192 37.23 -10.42 -17.44
CA LEU A 192 38.45 -9.93 -18.09
C LEU A 192 39.62 -9.83 -17.10
N ARG A 193 39.39 -9.29 -15.89
CA ARG A 193 40.41 -9.23 -14.84
C ARG A 193 40.88 -10.61 -14.36
N GLN A 194 40.04 -11.62 -14.46
CA GLN A 194 40.40 -13.01 -14.14
C GLN A 194 41.11 -13.74 -15.30
N GLY A 195 41.45 -13.04 -16.38
CA GLY A 195 42.12 -13.61 -17.55
C GLY A 195 41.20 -14.49 -18.42
N ARG A 196 39.88 -14.46 -18.17
CA ARG A 196 38.89 -15.12 -19.04
C ARG A 196 38.49 -14.14 -20.13
N ARG A 197 38.52 -14.55 -21.40
CA ARG A 197 38.02 -13.69 -22.48
C ARG A 197 36.48 -13.72 -22.49
N PRO A 198 35.81 -12.56 -22.44
CA PRO A 198 34.36 -12.48 -22.58
C PRO A 198 33.97 -12.99 -23.96
N GLY A 199 33.08 -13.98 -24.01
CA GLY A 199 32.68 -14.69 -25.23
C GLY A 199 33.44 -16.00 -25.54
N GLU A 200 34.40 -16.42 -24.72
CA GLU A 200 35.17 -17.66 -24.97
C GLU A 200 34.54 -18.93 -24.38
N GLU A 201 33.45 -18.82 -23.59
CA GLU A 201 32.52 -19.94 -23.51
C GLU A 201 31.71 -19.99 -24.81
N GLN A 202 32.38 -20.36 -25.90
CA GLN A 202 31.76 -21.23 -26.88
C GLN A 202 31.37 -22.48 -26.09
N ILE A 203 30.18 -22.46 -25.49
CA ILE A 203 29.45 -23.68 -25.23
C ILE A 203 29.50 -24.38 -26.59
N SER A 204 30.31 -25.44 -26.72
CA SER A 204 30.43 -26.14 -28.00
C SER A 204 29.02 -26.38 -28.50
N THR A 205 28.78 -26.25 -29.81
CA THR A 205 27.43 -26.44 -30.37
C THR A 205 26.79 -27.70 -29.81
N GLU A 206 27.55 -28.77 -29.61
CA GLU A 206 27.12 -29.98 -28.89
C GLU A 206 26.63 -29.75 -27.44
N ARG A 207 27.35 -28.97 -26.64
CA ARG A 207 26.96 -28.66 -25.25
C ARG A 207 25.75 -27.73 -25.21
N ALA A 208 25.60 -26.85 -26.20
CA ALA A 208 24.43 -25.97 -26.35
C ALA A 208 23.20 -26.79 -26.76
N TYR A 209 23.34 -27.69 -27.74
CA TYR A 209 22.30 -28.64 -28.14
C TYR A 209 21.93 -29.61 -27.01
N ARG A 210 22.89 -30.06 -26.18
CA ARG A 210 22.57 -30.87 -24.99
C ARG A 210 21.79 -30.10 -23.94
N LEU A 211 22.12 -28.83 -23.71
CA LEU A 211 21.38 -27.99 -22.76
C LEU A 211 19.98 -27.63 -23.29
N LEU A 212 19.87 -27.30 -24.58
CA LEU A 212 18.59 -27.05 -25.25
C LEU A 212 17.71 -28.31 -25.27
N GLY A 213 18.30 -29.47 -25.58
CA GLY A 213 17.64 -30.77 -25.53
C GLY A 213 17.13 -31.12 -24.14
N ARG A 214 17.89 -30.81 -23.08
CA ARG A 214 17.42 -30.97 -21.69
C ARG A 214 16.29 -30.00 -21.33
N GLN A 215 16.36 -28.75 -21.77
CA GLN A 215 15.31 -27.77 -21.54
C GLN A 215 13.99 -28.09 -22.27
N LEU A 216 14.08 -28.65 -23.48
CA LEU A 216 12.92 -29.02 -24.30
C LEU A 216 12.32 -30.37 -23.91
N SER A 217 13.15 -31.34 -23.51
CA SER A 217 12.69 -32.69 -23.14
C SER A 217 12.04 -32.76 -21.76
N ASP A 218 12.41 -31.87 -20.84
CA ASP A 218 11.78 -31.79 -19.53
C ASP A 218 11.80 -30.33 -19.01
N PRO A 219 10.84 -29.48 -19.43
CA PRO A 219 10.78 -28.09 -18.98
C PRO A 219 10.54 -27.96 -17.46
N TRP A 220 10.19 -29.06 -16.80
CA TRP A 220 9.97 -29.14 -15.36
C TRP A 220 10.68 -30.38 -14.82
N PRO A 221 11.77 -30.25 -14.02
CA PRO A 221 12.48 -31.40 -13.48
C PRO A 221 11.54 -32.13 -12.51
N SER A 222 10.87 -33.17 -13.01
CA SER A 222 10.05 -34.03 -12.18
C SER A 222 10.99 -34.80 -11.24
N LEU A 223 10.67 -34.82 -9.94
CA LEU A 223 11.46 -35.47 -8.88
C LEU A 223 11.70 -36.98 -9.11
N ARG A 224 11.07 -37.58 -10.12
CA ARG A 224 11.37 -38.93 -10.58
C ARG A 224 12.36 -38.87 -11.73
N ARG A 225 13.62 -39.20 -11.43
CA ARG A 225 14.62 -39.63 -12.42
C ARG A 225 14.06 -40.81 -13.23
N LYS A 226 13.38 -40.53 -14.34
CA LYS A 226 13.32 -41.47 -15.46
C LYS A 226 14.66 -41.35 -16.18
N SER A 227 15.30 -42.48 -16.47
CA SER A 227 16.52 -42.52 -17.28
C SER A 227 16.19 -41.94 -18.66
N VAL A 228 16.52 -40.67 -18.87
CA VAL A 228 16.37 -40.01 -20.16
C VAL A 228 17.31 -40.71 -21.13
N ARG A 229 16.74 -41.34 -22.16
CA ARG A 229 17.49 -41.97 -23.25
C ARG A 229 18.31 -40.86 -23.92
N GLU A 230 19.62 -41.07 -23.99
CA GLU A 230 20.54 -40.09 -24.55
C GLU A 230 20.17 -39.84 -26.02
N PHE A 231 19.90 -38.58 -26.37
CA PHE A 231 19.49 -38.19 -27.71
C PHE A 231 20.65 -38.42 -28.69
N ASP A 232 20.48 -39.34 -29.64
CA ASP A 232 21.47 -39.60 -30.70
C ASP A 232 21.16 -38.69 -31.90
N PRO A 233 22.07 -37.81 -32.33
CA PRO A 233 21.85 -36.94 -33.49
C PRO A 233 21.57 -37.71 -34.80
N ARG A 234 21.82 -39.02 -34.85
CA ARG A 234 21.42 -39.90 -35.97
C ARG A 234 19.92 -40.12 -36.08
N ASP A 235 19.15 -39.86 -35.02
CA ASP A 235 17.69 -39.97 -35.03
C ASP A 235 17.02 -38.85 -35.85
N LEU A 236 17.75 -37.77 -36.18
CA LEU A 236 17.30 -36.69 -37.06
C LEU A 236 17.48 -37.00 -38.55
N ALA A 237 18.19 -38.07 -38.90
CA ALA A 237 18.49 -38.44 -40.28
C ALA A 237 17.50 -39.49 -40.86
N LYS A 238 16.39 -39.75 -40.16
CA LYS A 238 15.27 -40.60 -40.61
C LYS A 238 14.00 -39.77 -40.68
#